data_AF-A0A7J8PZJ8-F1
#
_entry.id   AF-A0A7J8PZJ8-F1
#
_cell.length_a   1.000
_cell.length_b   1.000
_cell.length_c   1.000
_cell.angle_alpha   90.00
_cell.angle_beta   90.00
_cell.angle_gamma   90.00
#
_symmetry.space_group_name_H-M   'P 1'
#
loop_
_entity.id
_entity.type
_entity.pdbx_description
1 polymer ?
#
loop_
_entity_poly.entity_id
_entity_poly.type
_entity_poly.pdbx_seq_one_letter_code
_entity_poly.pdbx_strand_id
1 'polypeptide(L)'
;MEKEVGNGCSSLAYKLLFSCPFGLSQPQLSAVFDESYDRIPHSDSNLENSISQIWDQRVQKNGSLFNGKKFRYGGYSQKSGDGSKKESYVCLHLGLTDY
;
A
#
# COMPACT_ATOMS: atom_id res chain seq x y z
N MET A 1 33.53 -29.24 -13.63
CA MET A 1 34.22 -28.56 -12.53
C MET A 1 33.88 -27.08 -12.62
N GLU A 2 32.60 -26.75 -12.42
CA GLU A 2 32.02 -26.34 -11.14
C GLU A 2 32.67 -25.07 -10.59
N LYS A 3 31.93 -23.95 -10.70
CA LYS A 3 31.44 -23.26 -9.50
C LYS A 3 30.25 -22.38 -9.87
N GLU A 4 29.06 -22.94 -9.64
CA GLU A 4 27.86 -22.15 -9.37
C GLU A 4 28.13 -21.32 -8.10
N VAL A 5 28.18 -19.99 -8.25
CA VAL A 5 28.12 -19.10 -7.09
C VAL A 5 26.66 -18.98 -6.71
N GLY A 6 26.20 -19.91 -5.89
CA GLY A 6 25.00 -19.73 -5.09
C GLY A 6 25.22 -18.52 -4.18
N ASN A 7 24.59 -17.39 -4.51
CA ASN A 7 24.46 -16.29 -3.57
C ASN A 7 23.08 -16.41 -2.93
N GLY A 8 23.07 -17.03 -1.75
CA GLY A 8 21.90 -17.03 -0.86
C GLY A 8 21.57 -15.60 -0.45
N CYS A 9 20.71 -14.94 -1.22
CA CYS A 9 20.12 -13.68 -0.81
C CYS A 9 18.96 -14.01 0.14
N SER A 10 19.08 -13.65 1.42
CA SER A 10 17.95 -13.69 2.34
C SER A 10 16.78 -12.96 1.69
N SER A 11 15.64 -13.63 1.47
CA SER A 11 14.46 -12.96 0.94
C SER A 11 14.11 -11.80 1.87
N LEU A 12 14.29 -10.56 1.41
CA LEU A 12 13.95 -9.38 2.21
C LEU A 12 12.46 -9.45 2.60
N ALA A 13 12.14 -9.14 3.85
CA ALA A 13 10.75 -9.07 4.34
C ALA A 13 9.94 -7.90 3.75
N TYR A 14 10.51 -7.18 2.77
CA TYR A 14 9.91 -6.02 2.13
C TYR A 14 10.19 -6.02 0.63
N LYS A 15 9.32 -5.36 -0.12
CA LYS A 15 9.50 -5.03 -1.54
C LYS A 15 9.46 -3.52 -1.70
N LEU A 16 10.48 -2.95 -2.34
CA LEU A 16 10.47 -1.53 -2.70
C LEU A 16 9.49 -1.31 -3.86
N LEU A 17 8.44 -0.50 -3.61
CA LEU A 17 7.42 -0.19 -4.63
C LEU A 17 7.74 1.09 -5.42
N PHE A 18 8.44 2.02 -4.79
CA PHE A 18 8.76 3.33 -5.37
C PHE A 18 10.04 3.90 -4.75
N SER A 19 10.85 4.59 -5.56
CA SER A 19 12.12 5.19 -5.14
C SER A 19 12.22 6.62 -5.65
N CYS A 20 12.63 7.54 -4.78
CA CYS A 20 12.90 8.94 -5.08
C CYS A 20 14.33 9.30 -4.69
N PRO A 21 15.34 8.93 -5.49
CA PRO A 21 16.74 9.11 -5.13
C PRO A 21 17.14 10.59 -4.95
N PHE A 22 16.40 11.51 -5.56
CA PHE A 22 16.63 12.95 -5.47
C PHE A 22 15.60 13.68 -4.57
N GLY A 23 14.72 12.93 -3.91
CA GLY A 23 13.59 13.47 -3.16
C GLY A 23 12.47 14.03 -4.05
N LEU A 24 11.38 14.46 -3.39
CA LEU A 24 10.26 15.18 -4.00
C LEU A 24 10.00 16.43 -3.16
N SER A 25 9.80 17.56 -3.82
CA SER A 25 9.22 18.75 -3.19
C SER A 25 7.70 18.63 -3.08
N GLN A 26 7.07 19.42 -2.21
CA GLN A 26 5.61 19.38 -2.03
C GLN A 26 4.82 19.58 -3.34
N PRO A 27 5.19 20.50 -4.26
CA PRO A 27 4.48 20.66 -5.54
C PRO A 27 4.61 19.45 -6.49
N GLN A 28 5.62 18.61 -6.27
CA GLN A 28 5.88 17.40 -7.07
C GLN A 28 5.09 16.19 -6.57
N LEU A 29 4.39 16.30 -5.44
CA LEU A 29 3.59 15.23 -4.87
C LEU A 29 2.12 15.64 -4.79
N SER A 30 1.27 14.87 -5.43
CA SER A 30 -0.18 14.98 -5.29
C SER A 30 -0.78 13.65 -4.82
N ALA A 31 -2.03 13.70 -4.39
CA ALA A 31 -2.80 12.51 -4.08
C ALA A 31 -4.19 12.62 -4.69
N VAL A 32 -4.69 11.52 -5.23
CA VAL A 32 -6.09 11.30 -5.56
C VAL A 32 -6.65 10.38 -4.49
N PHE A 33 -7.74 10.80 -3.86
CA PHE A 33 -8.47 10.01 -2.87
C PHE A 33 -9.83 9.65 -3.44
N ASP A 34 -10.04 8.36 -3.74
CA ASP A 34 -11.20 7.88 -4.48
C ASP A 34 -11.53 6.42 -4.13
N GLU A 35 -12.83 6.08 -4.13
CA GLU A 35 -13.33 4.76 -3.77
C GLU A 35 -12.91 3.66 -4.76
N SER A 36 -12.54 4.00 -6.00
CA SER A 36 -11.96 3.05 -6.95
C SER A 36 -10.63 2.46 -6.47
N TYR A 37 -9.99 3.09 -5.48
CA TYR A 37 -8.79 2.60 -4.82
C TYR A 37 -9.07 1.94 -3.46
N ASP A 38 -10.34 1.70 -3.11
CA ASP A 38 -10.71 0.93 -1.92
C ASP A 38 -10.42 -0.57 -2.11
N ARG A 39 -10.64 -1.35 -1.05
CA ARG A 39 -10.53 -2.80 -1.13
C ARG A 39 -11.71 -3.34 -1.95
N ILE A 40 -11.41 -4.21 -2.90
CA ILE A 40 -12.44 -4.98 -3.61
C ILE A 40 -12.92 -6.11 -2.67
N PRO A 41 -14.23 -6.26 -2.43
CA PRO A 41 -14.77 -7.38 -1.67
C PRO A 41 -14.37 -8.72 -2.29
N HIS A 42 -14.03 -9.69 -1.44
CA HIS A 42 -13.80 -11.06 -1.84
C HIS A 42 -15.10 -11.66 -2.41
N SER A 43 -14.97 -12.49 -3.44
CA SER A 43 -16.12 -13.09 -4.15
C SER A 43 -16.89 -14.09 -3.28
N ASP A 44 -16.19 -14.79 -2.39
CA ASP A 44 -16.81 -15.63 -1.36
C ASP A 44 -17.32 -14.77 -0.18
N SER A 45 -18.64 -14.68 -0.07
CA SER A 45 -19.33 -13.99 1.01
C SER A 45 -18.98 -14.51 2.42
N ASN A 46 -18.64 -15.78 2.58
CA ASN A 46 -18.27 -16.32 3.90
C ASN A 46 -16.93 -15.75 4.37
N LEU A 47 -15.97 -15.59 3.46
CA LEU A 47 -14.69 -14.97 3.75
C LEU A 47 -14.85 -13.48 4.07
N GLU A 48 -15.72 -12.76 3.37
CA GLU A 48 -16.04 -11.37 3.71
C GLU A 48 -16.68 -11.24 5.10
N ASN A 49 -17.69 -12.06 5.39
CA ASN A 49 -18.37 -12.04 6.68
C ASN A 49 -17.44 -12.40 7.84
N SER A 50 -16.39 -13.18 7.59
CA SER A 50 -15.40 -13.54 8.62
C SER A 50 -14.67 -12.33 9.19
N ILE A 51 -14.54 -11.23 8.44
CA ILE A 51 -13.88 -10.00 8.90
C ILE A 51 -14.63 -9.43 10.11
N SER A 52 -15.95 -9.26 10.00
CA SER A 52 -16.80 -8.79 11.09
C SER A 52 -16.81 -9.75 12.27
N GLN A 53 -16.87 -11.06 12.00
CA GLN A 53 -16.84 -12.09 13.06
C GLN A 53 -15.55 -12.05 13.87
N ILE A 54 -14.39 -11.89 13.22
CA ILE A 54 -13.09 -11.76 13.89
C ILE A 54 -13.04 -10.47 14.72
N TRP A 55 -13.58 -9.37 14.19
CA TRP A 55 -13.65 -8.11 14.94
C TRP A 55 -14.51 -8.24 16.20
N ASP A 56 -15.71 -8.80 16.10
CA ASP A 56 -16.63 -9.00 17.22
C ASP A 56 -15.98 -9.84 18.34
N GLN A 57 -15.29 -10.92 17.97
CA GLN A 57 -14.55 -11.74 18.92
C GLN A 57 -13.42 -10.96 19.62
N ARG A 58 -12.72 -10.08 18.90
CA ARG A 58 -11.63 -9.26 19.47
C ARG A 58 -12.17 -8.23 20.47
N VAL A 59 -13.25 -7.53 20.14
CA VAL A 59 -13.85 -6.51 21.02
C VAL A 59 -14.45 -7.14 22.27
N GLN A 60 -15.06 -8.33 22.18
CA GLN A 60 -15.52 -9.07 23.35
C GLN A 60 -14.38 -9.41 24.32
N LYS A 61 -13.19 -9.71 23.80
CA LYS A 61 -12.01 -10.02 24.62
C LYS A 61 -11.33 -8.76 25.18
N ASN A 62 -11.39 -7.65 24.47
CA ASN A 62 -10.76 -6.39 24.87
C ASN A 62 -11.68 -5.20 24.56
N GLY A 63 -12.46 -4.79 25.57
CA GLY A 63 -13.42 -3.68 25.45
C GLY A 63 -12.80 -2.29 25.27
N SER A 64 -11.47 -2.15 25.32
CA SER A 64 -10.80 -0.89 25.01
C SER A 64 -10.50 -0.72 23.51
N LEU A 65 -10.68 -1.78 22.71
CA LEU A 65 -10.48 -1.72 21.27
C LEU A 65 -11.54 -0.85 20.60
N PHE A 66 -11.10 -0.04 19.65
CA PHE A 66 -11.95 0.75 18.78
C PHE A 66 -11.43 0.67 17.35
N ASN A 67 -12.34 0.74 16.39
CA ASN A 67 -11.98 0.79 14.99
C ASN A 67 -11.61 2.23 14.59
N GLY A 68 -10.74 2.40 13.61
CA GLY A 68 -10.35 3.70 13.08
C GLY A 68 -10.04 3.63 11.59
N LYS A 69 -10.61 4.57 10.83
CA LYS A 69 -10.37 4.71 9.40
C LYS A 69 -8.88 4.96 9.09
N LYS A 70 -8.42 4.42 7.97
CA LYS A 70 -7.05 4.50 7.45
C LYS A 70 -7.07 4.75 5.95
N PHE A 71 -6.03 5.38 5.43
CA PHE A 71 -5.81 5.43 4.00
C PHE A 71 -5.28 4.10 3.50
N ARG A 72 -5.87 3.59 2.42
CA ARG A 72 -5.41 2.42 1.69
C ARG A 72 -4.49 2.87 0.55
N TYR A 73 -3.31 2.28 0.43
CA TYR A 73 -2.46 2.52 -0.73
C TYR A 73 -2.98 1.74 -1.95
N GLY A 74 -3.52 2.46 -2.93
CA GLY A 74 -4.01 1.93 -4.20
C GLY A 74 -2.97 1.92 -5.32
N GLY A 75 -1.86 2.64 -5.16
CA GLY A 75 -0.77 2.72 -6.14
C GLY A 75 -0.25 4.14 -6.32
N TYR A 76 0.46 4.37 -7.42
CA TYR A 76 0.93 5.69 -7.82
C TYR A 76 1.04 5.80 -9.35
N SER A 77 1.05 7.05 -9.82
CA SER A 77 1.42 7.41 -11.19
C SER A 77 2.60 8.38 -11.15
N GLN A 78 3.57 8.21 -12.05
CA GLN A 78 4.73 9.10 -12.18
C GLN A 78 4.73 9.76 -13.56
N LYS A 79 4.93 11.08 -13.59
CA LYS A 79 5.17 11.84 -14.82
C LYS A 79 6.61 12.37 -14.80
N SER A 80 7.36 12.08 -15.86
CA SER A 80 8.67 12.67 -16.11
C SER A 80 8.49 13.99 -16.86
N GLY A 81 9.11 15.07 -16.39
CA GLY A 81 9.13 16.35 -17.09
C GLY A 81 9.82 16.25 -18.46
N ASP A 82 9.39 17.09 -19.41
CA ASP A 82 9.68 17.01 -20.85
C ASP A 82 11.12 17.42 -21.26
N GLY A 83 12.16 17.05 -20.48
CA GLY A 83 13.53 17.29 -20.93
C GLY A 83 14.65 17.29 -19.90
N SER A 84 14.36 17.15 -18.60
CA SER A 84 15.42 16.95 -17.61
C SER A 84 15.04 15.87 -16.61
N LYS A 85 15.96 14.94 -16.36
CA LYS A 85 15.83 13.83 -15.37
C LYS A 85 15.60 14.31 -13.92
N LYS A 86 15.37 15.61 -13.70
CA LYS A 86 15.31 16.27 -12.40
C LYS A 86 13.89 16.58 -11.93
N GLU A 87 12.91 16.63 -12.81
CA GLU A 87 11.51 16.89 -12.43
C GLU A 87 10.66 15.64 -12.61
N SER A 88 10.40 14.94 -11.50
CA SER A 88 9.40 13.89 -11.41
C SER A 88 8.21 14.40 -10.62
N TYR A 89 7.00 14.23 -11.17
CA TYR A 89 5.75 14.46 -10.46
C TYR A 89 5.12 13.12 -10.13
N VAL A 90 4.69 12.95 -8.89
CA VAL A 90 4.13 11.70 -8.37
C VAL A 90 2.73 11.98 -7.88
N CYS A 91 1.78 11.14 -8.31
CA CYS A 91 0.43 11.14 -7.79
C CYS A 91 0.21 9.84 -7.03
N LEU A 92 -0.07 9.91 -5.72
CA LEU A 92 -0.48 8.77 -4.91
C LEU A 92 -1.96 8.49 -5.13
N HIS A 93 -2.31 7.22 -5.31
CA HIS A 93 -3.68 6.78 -5.39
C HIS A 93 -4.07 6.19 -4.03
N LEU A 94 -5.01 6.84 -3.36
CA LEU A 94 -5.43 6.48 -2.00
C LEU A 94 -6.90 6.08 -2.01
N GLY A 95 -7.21 4.98 -1.33
CA GLY A 95 -8.57 4.61 -0.94
C GLY A 95 -8.73 4.68 0.57
N LEU A 96 -9.82 4.13 1.07
CA LEU A 96 -10.18 4.03 2.47
C LEU A 96 -10.19 2.56 2.92
N THR A 97 -9.75 2.34 4.15
CA THR A 97 -9.82 1.04 4.85
C THR A 97 -9.92 1.32 6.35
N ASP A 98 -9.95 0.28 7.17
CA ASP A 98 -9.99 0.38 8.62
C ASP A 98 -9.03 -0.62 9.30
N TYR A 99 -9.04 -0.69 10.64
CA TYR A 99 -8.10 -1.46 11.47
C TYR A 99 -8.66 -2.85 11.81
#